data_AF-A0A918XL62-F1
#
_entry.id   AF-A0A918XL62-F1
#
_cell.length_a   1.000
_cell.length_b   1.000
_cell.length_c   1.000
_cell.angle_alpha   90.00
_cell.angle_beta   90.00
_cell.angle_gamma   90.00
#
_symmetry.space_group_name_H-M   'P 1'
#
loop_
_entity.id
_entity.type
_entity.pdbx_description
1 polymer ?
#
loop_
_entity_poly.entity_id
_entity_poly.type
_entity_poly.pdbx_seq_one_letter_code
_entity_poly.pdbx_strand_id
1 'polypeptide(L)'
;MQLIGGEPTLHPHAREIAEHALGNGMGVEVYSNLVHLSPAWWELLQRPGMRLATSYYSSDPARHGAMTGRAASHRHTRANIVRALDLGVPLRVSIVAVDGHDVEATREDLEHLGVTRIGVDRVRPYGRGANGQEPDCAGLCGACGVGRAAVAPDGTVSPCVFSTWMQTGNVHEQPLAAILAGPDMQQARHEIRAGQDPDNPPNPIPCGPDYDSCTPGGPPSGCSPRN
;
A
#
# COMPACT_ATOMS: atom_id res chain seq x y z
N MET A 1 -0.69 -11.09 2.52
CA MET A 1 -0.18 -10.16 3.55
C MET A 1 0.65 -9.09 2.87
N GLN A 2 0.61 -7.86 3.37
CA GLN A 2 1.48 -6.79 2.87
C GLN A 2 2.39 -6.33 4.02
N LEU A 3 3.69 -6.25 3.77
CA LEU A 3 4.66 -5.64 4.66
C LEU A 3 4.82 -4.18 4.26
N ILE A 4 4.39 -3.28 5.15
CA ILE A 4 4.45 -1.83 4.95
C ILE A 4 5.10 -1.15 6.15
N GLY A 5 5.10 0.19 6.15
CA GLY A 5 5.47 1.01 7.31
C GLY A 5 6.36 2.15 6.87
N GLY A 6 7.35 2.51 7.70
CA GLY A 6 8.42 3.42 7.28
C GLY A 6 9.14 2.90 6.05
N GLU A 7 10.16 2.06 6.24
CA GLU A 7 10.74 1.27 5.16
C GLU A 7 10.87 -0.17 5.65
N PRO A 8 10.00 -1.10 5.20
CA PRO A 8 9.94 -2.46 5.75
C PRO A 8 11.25 -3.22 5.54
N THR A 9 11.99 -2.94 4.47
CA THR A 9 13.24 -3.65 4.16
C THR A 9 14.37 -3.36 5.16
N LEU A 10 14.24 -2.30 5.97
CA LEU A 10 15.18 -1.94 7.04
C LEU A 10 14.86 -2.60 8.38
N HIS A 11 13.70 -3.24 8.53
CA HIS A 11 13.36 -3.93 9.78
C HIS A 11 14.18 -5.23 9.91
N PRO A 12 14.86 -5.48 11.05
CA PRO A 12 15.81 -6.59 11.19
C PRO A 12 15.19 -7.96 10.90
N HIS A 13 13.93 -8.14 11.30
CA HIS A 13 13.20 -9.41 11.13
C HIS A 13 12.22 -9.42 9.94
N ALA A 14 12.20 -8.39 9.08
CA ALA A 14 11.19 -8.35 8.01
C ALA A 14 11.31 -9.50 7.00
N ARG A 15 12.52 -9.98 6.72
CA ARG A 15 12.73 -11.16 5.87
C ARG A 15 12.20 -12.43 6.53
N GLU A 16 12.47 -12.62 7.82
CA GLU A 16 11.97 -13.76 8.60
C GLU A 16 10.44 -13.77 8.66
N ILE A 17 9.81 -12.60 8.83
CA ILE A 17 8.34 -12.45 8.80
C ILE A 17 7.79 -12.84 7.42
N ALA A 18 8.42 -12.37 6.33
CA ALA A 18 8.02 -12.71 4.97
C ALA A 18 8.16 -14.21 4.70
N GLU A 19 9.29 -14.81 5.06
CA GLU A 19 9.55 -16.25 4.93
C GLU A 19 8.55 -17.08 5.73
N HIS A 20 8.24 -16.66 6.96
CA HIS A 20 7.24 -17.32 7.79
C HIS A 20 5.85 -17.29 7.14
N ALA A 21 5.42 -16.13 6.63
CA ALA A 21 4.14 -16.01 5.95
C ALA A 21 4.08 -16.87 4.67
N LEU A 22 5.15 -16.88 3.86
CA LEU A 22 5.26 -17.75 2.69
C LEU A 22 5.18 -19.23 3.07
N GLY A 23 5.88 -19.64 4.14
CA GLY A 23 5.86 -21.02 4.66
C GLY A 23 4.48 -21.49 5.12
N ASN A 24 3.60 -20.55 5.48
CA ASN A 24 2.20 -20.80 5.82
C ASN A 24 1.25 -20.67 4.61
N GLY A 25 1.78 -20.62 3.37
CA GLY A 25 0.99 -20.56 2.14
C GLY A 25 0.39 -19.18 1.84
N MET A 26 0.82 -18.13 2.53
CA MET A 26 0.35 -16.77 2.28
C MET A 26 1.17 -16.11 1.17
N GLY A 27 0.51 -15.40 0.26
CA GLY A 27 1.20 -14.42 -0.59
C GLY A 27 1.68 -13.22 0.22
N VAL A 28 2.87 -12.71 -0.10
CA VAL A 28 3.50 -11.57 0.60
C VAL A 28 3.86 -10.49 -0.40
N GLU A 29 3.34 -9.28 -0.20
CA GLU A 29 3.76 -8.10 -0.96
C GLU A 29 4.57 -7.16 -0.06
N VAL A 30 5.76 -6.74 -0.49
CA VAL A 30 6.58 -5.74 0.23
C VAL A 30 6.34 -4.38 -0.40
N TYR A 31 5.81 -3.42 0.36
CA TYR A 31 5.65 -2.03 -0.09
C TYR A 31 6.86 -1.22 0.39
N SER A 32 7.78 -0.90 -0.53
CA SER A 32 9.06 -0.25 -0.24
C SER A 32 9.20 1.08 -0.98
N ASN A 33 9.97 2.02 -0.44
CA ASN A 33 10.44 3.20 -1.19
C ASN A 33 11.41 2.82 -2.33
N LEU A 34 11.87 1.56 -2.33
CA LEU A 34 12.69 0.94 -3.35
C LEU A 34 14.02 1.66 -3.61
N VAL A 35 14.56 2.35 -2.60
CA VAL A 35 15.85 3.04 -2.70
C VAL A 35 17.01 2.09 -2.41
N HIS A 36 16.91 1.27 -1.35
CA HIS A 36 17.97 0.37 -0.94
C HIS A 36 17.42 -1.02 -0.60
N LEU A 37 17.83 -2.03 -1.37
CA LEU A 37 17.51 -3.42 -1.13
C LEU A 37 18.81 -4.22 -1.11
N SER A 38 18.99 -5.00 -0.04
CA SER A 38 20.14 -5.89 0.10
C SER A 38 20.06 -7.06 -0.91
N PRO A 39 21.19 -7.74 -1.21
CA PRO A 39 21.17 -8.95 -2.03
C PRO A 39 20.18 -10.01 -1.52
N ALA A 40 20.12 -10.21 -0.20
CA ALA A 40 19.19 -11.14 0.43
C ALA A 40 17.71 -10.78 0.19
N TRP A 41 17.37 -9.50 0.09
CA TRP A 41 16.01 -9.09 -0.29
C TRP A 41 15.72 -9.41 -1.75
N TRP A 42 16.68 -9.22 -2.66
CA TRP A 42 16.51 -9.57 -4.07
C TRP A 42 16.36 -11.09 -4.28
N GLU A 43 17.08 -11.90 -3.52
CA GLU A 43 16.89 -13.36 -3.52
C GLU A 43 15.50 -13.75 -3.03
N LEU A 44 15.05 -13.16 -1.92
CA LEU A 44 13.73 -13.44 -1.36
C LEU A 44 12.60 -13.01 -2.33
N LEU A 45 12.69 -11.83 -2.94
CA LEU A 45 11.66 -11.30 -3.85
C LEU A 45 11.44 -12.17 -5.10
N GLN A 46 12.40 -13.02 -5.49
CA GLN A 46 12.27 -13.97 -6.60
C GLN A 46 11.51 -15.26 -6.21
N ARG A 47 11.18 -15.45 -4.92
CA ARG A 47 10.43 -16.63 -4.46
C ARG A 47 8.97 -16.58 -4.93
N PRO A 48 8.37 -17.72 -5.31
CA PRO A 48 6.93 -17.80 -5.58
C PRO A 48 6.12 -17.30 -4.38
N GLY A 49 5.09 -16.49 -4.66
CA GLY A 49 4.26 -15.87 -3.62
C GLY A 49 4.74 -14.50 -3.16
N MET A 50 5.97 -14.08 -3.51
CA MET A 50 6.44 -12.72 -3.29
C MET A 50 5.98 -11.76 -4.38
N ARG A 51 5.70 -10.52 -3.97
CA ARG A 51 5.36 -9.39 -4.81
C ARG A 51 6.04 -8.13 -4.27
N LEU A 52 6.29 -7.17 -5.13
CA LEU A 52 6.91 -5.89 -4.79
C LEU A 52 5.96 -4.76 -5.15
N ALA A 53 5.84 -3.79 -4.26
CA ALA A 53 5.11 -2.56 -4.50
C ALA A 53 5.98 -1.34 -4.16
N THR A 54 5.83 -0.26 -4.91
CA THR A 54 6.50 1.01 -4.61
C THR A 54 5.66 2.21 -5.02
N SER A 55 5.86 3.34 -4.34
CA SER A 55 5.29 4.62 -4.72
C SER A 55 6.27 5.40 -5.60
N TYR A 56 5.77 5.98 -6.69
CA TYR A 56 6.53 6.81 -7.61
C TYR A 56 5.82 8.16 -7.77
N TYR A 57 6.56 9.26 -7.69
CA TYR A 57 5.92 10.59 -7.55
C TYR A 57 5.93 11.44 -8.82
N SER A 58 6.91 11.25 -9.70
CA SER A 58 7.06 11.97 -10.97
C SER A 58 8.20 11.34 -11.78
N SER A 59 8.14 11.43 -13.10
CA SER A 59 9.25 11.14 -14.02
C SER A 59 10.34 12.22 -14.00
N ASP A 60 10.05 13.43 -13.48
CA ASP A 60 11.03 14.47 -13.20
C ASP A 60 11.79 14.14 -11.89
N PRO A 61 13.13 13.93 -11.95
CA PRO A 61 13.93 13.63 -10.77
C PRO A 61 13.85 14.68 -9.67
N ALA A 62 13.70 15.97 -10.01
CA ALA A 62 13.63 17.04 -9.03
C ALA A 62 12.32 17.01 -8.26
N ARG A 63 11.19 16.81 -8.94
CA ARG A 63 9.86 16.69 -8.33
C ARG A 63 9.77 15.46 -7.44
N HIS A 64 10.24 14.31 -7.94
CA HIS A 64 10.28 13.08 -7.15
C HIS A 64 11.19 13.22 -5.91
N GLY A 65 12.35 13.85 -6.09
CA GLY A 65 13.29 14.14 -5.01
C GLY A 65 12.68 15.03 -3.92
N ALA A 66 11.94 16.08 -4.32
CA ALA A 66 11.25 16.99 -3.41
C ALA A 66 10.19 16.25 -2.58
N MET A 67 9.34 15.42 -3.23
CA MET A 67 8.29 14.66 -2.55
C MET A 67 8.83 13.67 -1.50
N THR A 68 9.96 13.05 -1.79
CA THR A 68 10.60 12.06 -0.90
C THR A 68 11.52 12.69 0.14
N GLY A 69 11.81 13.99 0.03
CA GLY A 69 12.82 14.69 0.83
C GLY A 69 14.26 14.21 0.55
N ARG A 70 14.51 13.55 -0.58
CA ARG A 70 15.80 12.95 -0.94
C ARG A 70 16.07 13.12 -2.43
N ALA A 71 16.97 14.03 -2.79
CA ALA A 71 17.28 14.35 -4.20
C ALA A 71 17.67 13.13 -5.07
N ALA A 72 18.34 12.13 -4.49
CA ALA A 72 18.77 10.94 -5.22
C ALA A 72 17.74 9.81 -5.27
N SER A 73 16.56 9.95 -4.63
CA SER A 73 15.57 8.87 -4.54
C SER A 73 15.12 8.39 -5.91
N HIS A 74 14.81 9.31 -6.82
CA HIS A 74 14.34 9.02 -8.17
C HIS A 74 15.26 8.04 -8.89
N ARG A 75 16.57 8.35 -8.93
CA ARG A 75 17.57 7.52 -9.60
C ARG A 75 17.61 6.11 -9.01
N HIS A 76 17.60 5.98 -7.69
CA HIS A 76 17.67 4.67 -7.03
C HIS A 76 16.38 3.86 -7.21
N THR A 77 15.22 4.47 -6.99
CA THR A 77 13.91 3.86 -7.18
C THR A 77 13.78 3.37 -8.63
N ARG A 78 14.09 4.21 -9.62
CA ARG A 78 14.01 3.85 -11.04
C ARG A 78 14.97 2.71 -11.41
N ALA A 79 16.21 2.74 -10.93
CA ALA A 79 17.17 1.67 -11.17
C ALA A 79 16.71 0.33 -10.57
N ASN A 80 16.09 0.36 -9.39
CA ASN A 80 15.57 -0.84 -8.75
C ASN A 80 14.24 -1.33 -9.36
N ILE A 81 13.44 -0.44 -9.96
CA ILE A 81 12.29 -0.84 -10.80
C ILE A 81 12.80 -1.67 -11.97
N VAL A 82 13.79 -1.17 -12.72
CA VAL A 82 14.40 -1.91 -13.85
C VAL A 82 14.93 -3.26 -13.37
N ARG A 83 15.67 -3.29 -12.26
CA ARG A 83 16.18 -4.54 -11.69
C ARG A 83 15.07 -5.53 -11.32
N ALA A 84 13.97 -5.07 -10.75
CA ALA A 84 12.84 -5.94 -10.41
C ALA A 84 12.21 -6.55 -11.68
N LEU A 85 12.08 -5.77 -12.74
CA LEU A 85 11.58 -6.22 -14.04
C LEU A 85 12.54 -7.24 -14.69
N ASP A 86 13.84 -6.96 -14.70
CA ASP A 86 14.87 -7.86 -15.24
C ASP A 86 14.89 -9.22 -14.53
N LEU A 87 14.60 -9.24 -13.23
CA LEU A 87 14.52 -10.45 -12.41
C LEU A 87 13.14 -11.14 -12.46
N GLY A 88 12.17 -10.58 -13.20
CA GLY A 88 10.82 -11.12 -13.30
C GLY A 88 10.02 -11.05 -11.99
N VAL A 89 10.41 -10.17 -11.06
CA VAL A 89 9.69 -9.97 -9.79
C VAL A 89 8.34 -9.31 -10.08
N PRO A 90 7.21 -9.86 -9.62
CA PRO A 90 5.90 -9.22 -9.78
C PRO A 90 5.89 -7.85 -9.11
N LEU A 91 5.86 -6.78 -9.92
CA LEU A 91 5.97 -5.39 -9.48
C LEU A 91 4.67 -4.63 -9.72
N ARG A 92 4.25 -3.87 -8.72
CA ARG A 92 3.19 -2.86 -8.79
C ARG A 92 3.75 -1.49 -8.44
N VAL A 93 3.45 -0.48 -9.27
CA VAL A 93 3.88 0.90 -9.00
C VAL A 93 2.66 1.78 -8.80
N SER A 94 2.65 2.57 -7.73
CA SER A 94 1.60 3.55 -7.46
C SER A 94 2.13 4.96 -7.72
N ILE A 95 1.58 5.64 -8.71
CA ILE A 95 1.78 7.06 -8.93
C ILE A 95 1.04 7.80 -7.81
N VAL A 96 1.74 8.64 -7.04
CA VAL A 96 1.11 9.44 -5.98
C VAL A 96 1.18 10.92 -6.35
N ALA A 97 0.07 11.47 -6.85
CA ALA A 97 -0.01 12.83 -7.33
C ALA A 97 -0.47 13.82 -6.25
N VAL A 98 0.08 15.03 -6.26
CA VAL A 98 -0.37 16.14 -5.39
C VAL A 98 -1.51 16.92 -6.07
N ASP A 99 -1.33 17.29 -7.34
CA ASP A 99 -2.24 18.20 -8.07
C ASP A 99 -2.72 17.63 -9.42
N GLY A 100 -2.65 16.31 -9.63
CA GLY A 100 -3.01 15.65 -10.91
C GLY A 100 -2.11 15.98 -12.12
N HIS A 101 -1.27 17.00 -12.00
CA HIS A 101 -0.22 17.32 -12.96
C HIS A 101 0.77 16.17 -13.07
N ASP A 102 1.28 15.94 -14.28
CA ASP A 102 2.36 14.99 -14.57
C ASP A 102 2.00 13.50 -14.45
N VAL A 103 0.73 13.16 -14.15
CA VAL A 103 0.30 11.75 -14.00
C VAL A 103 0.49 10.97 -15.30
N GLU A 104 0.08 11.51 -16.44
CA GLU A 104 0.20 10.81 -17.72
C GLU A 104 1.65 10.66 -18.17
N ALA A 105 2.46 11.71 -18.08
CA ALA A 105 3.89 11.62 -18.40
C ALA A 105 4.64 10.65 -17.46
N THR A 106 4.24 10.59 -16.19
CA THR A 106 4.79 9.63 -15.22
C THR A 106 4.36 8.20 -15.53
N ARG A 107 3.09 8.01 -15.93
CA ARG A 107 2.56 6.73 -16.40
C ARG A 107 3.32 6.26 -17.64
N GLU A 108 3.48 7.13 -18.63
CA GLU A 108 4.22 6.84 -19.85
C GLU A 108 5.67 6.43 -19.54
N ASP A 109 6.40 7.13 -18.66
CA ASP A 109 7.76 6.69 -18.27
C ASP A 109 7.77 5.29 -17.66
N LEU A 110 6.83 4.99 -16.75
CA LEU A 110 6.72 3.66 -16.14
C LEU A 110 6.36 2.58 -17.16
N GLU A 111 5.48 2.87 -18.11
CA GLU A 111 5.12 1.95 -19.20
C GLU A 111 6.31 1.70 -20.14
N HIS A 112 7.09 2.74 -20.46
CA HIS A 112 8.33 2.60 -21.23
C HIS A 112 9.40 1.77 -20.50
N LEU A 113 9.41 1.79 -19.17
CA LEU A 113 10.25 0.90 -18.37
C LEU A 113 9.80 -0.56 -18.40
N GLY A 114 8.56 -0.83 -18.80
CA GLY A 114 7.96 -2.17 -18.82
C GLY A 114 7.09 -2.48 -17.61
N VAL A 115 6.73 -1.48 -16.80
CA VAL A 115 5.78 -1.68 -15.69
C VAL A 115 4.36 -1.82 -16.25
N THR A 116 3.70 -2.93 -15.90
CA THR A 116 2.34 -3.23 -16.39
C THR A 116 1.24 -2.99 -15.36
N ARG A 117 1.57 -2.97 -14.07
CA ARG A 117 0.63 -2.76 -12.96
C ARG A 117 0.85 -1.38 -12.35
N ILE A 118 0.14 -0.38 -12.89
CA ILE A 118 0.28 1.02 -12.50
C ILE A 118 -1.03 1.54 -11.91
N GLY A 119 -1.01 1.88 -10.62
CA GLY A 119 -2.10 2.59 -9.95
C GLY A 119 -1.82 4.09 -9.86
N VAL A 120 -2.87 4.91 -9.77
CA VAL A 120 -2.80 6.34 -9.44
C VAL A 120 -3.54 6.57 -8.14
N ASP A 121 -2.85 7.08 -7.14
CA ASP A 121 -3.42 7.59 -5.89
C ASP A 121 -3.08 9.08 -5.76
N ARG A 122 -3.76 9.74 -4.82
CA ARG A 122 -3.44 11.10 -4.40
C ARG A 122 -2.74 11.07 -3.05
N VAL A 123 -2.08 12.17 -2.70
CA VAL A 123 -1.66 12.37 -1.31
C VAL A 123 -2.91 12.40 -0.43
N ARG A 124 -2.94 11.51 0.57
CA ARG A 124 -4.03 11.45 1.55
C ARG A 124 -3.67 12.28 2.78
N PRO A 125 -4.65 12.88 3.47
CA PRO A 125 -4.43 13.76 4.61
C PRO A 125 -4.08 12.99 5.90
N TYR A 126 -3.19 12.01 5.81
CA TYR A 126 -2.80 11.14 6.92
C TYR A 126 -1.28 10.97 7.00
N GLY A 127 -0.79 10.75 8.22
CA GLY A 127 0.64 10.64 8.48
C GLY A 127 1.38 11.88 8.01
N ARG A 128 2.40 11.71 7.16
CA ARG A 128 3.16 12.84 6.58
C ARG A 128 2.34 13.74 5.66
N GLY A 129 1.23 13.25 5.11
CA GLY A 129 0.33 14.03 4.26
C GLY A 129 -0.70 14.86 5.04
N ALA A 130 -0.78 14.71 6.37
CA ALA A 130 -1.76 15.41 7.18
C ALA A 130 -1.49 16.92 7.32
N ASN A 131 -0.26 17.39 7.06
CA ASN A 131 0.12 18.80 7.22
C ASN A 131 -0.26 19.39 8.60
N GLY A 132 -0.20 18.57 9.65
CA GLY A 132 -0.56 18.96 11.03
C GLY A 132 -2.05 18.95 11.35
N GLN A 133 -2.92 18.57 10.41
CA GLN A 133 -4.34 18.35 10.67
C GLN A 133 -4.55 17.10 11.53
N GLU A 134 -5.55 17.15 12.40
CA GLU A 134 -6.02 15.96 13.11
C GLU A 134 -6.65 14.95 12.14
N PRO A 135 -6.53 13.64 12.42
CA PRO A 135 -7.12 12.63 11.56
C PRO A 135 -8.66 12.71 11.56
N ASP A 136 -9.24 12.74 10.36
CA ASP A 136 -10.68 12.76 10.16
C ASP A 136 -11.13 11.57 9.28
N CYS A 137 -12.31 11.03 9.56
CA CYS A 137 -12.96 10.02 8.72
C CYS A 137 -13.32 10.55 7.33
N ALA A 138 -13.53 11.86 7.15
CA ALA A 138 -13.87 12.48 5.86
C ALA A 138 -12.83 12.20 4.75
N GLY A 139 -11.56 12.03 5.11
CA GLY A 139 -10.50 11.68 4.16
C GLY A 139 -10.39 10.18 3.83
N LEU A 140 -11.18 9.31 4.48
CA LEU A 140 -11.10 7.85 4.35
C LEU A 140 -11.96 7.37 3.18
N CYS A 141 -11.60 6.20 2.63
CA CYS A 141 -12.32 5.61 1.51
C CYS A 141 -13.62 4.86 1.88
N GLY A 142 -14.01 4.81 3.15
CA GLY A 142 -15.19 4.07 3.63
C GLY A 142 -15.05 2.55 3.75
N ALA A 143 -14.10 1.95 3.03
CA ALA A 143 -13.87 0.50 3.02
C ALA A 143 -12.77 0.05 4.02
N CYS A 144 -12.40 0.91 4.96
CA CYS A 144 -11.44 0.57 6.01
C CYS A 144 -12.05 -0.48 6.94
N GLY A 145 -11.24 -1.45 7.38
CA GLY A 145 -11.71 -2.58 8.18
C GLY A 145 -12.46 -3.65 7.38
N VAL A 146 -12.83 -3.42 6.11
CA VAL A 146 -13.56 -4.40 5.28
C VAL A 146 -12.56 -5.18 4.43
N GLY A 147 -12.39 -6.47 4.74
CA GLY A 147 -11.43 -7.34 4.05
C GLY A 147 -9.95 -7.01 4.31
N ARG A 148 -9.67 -6.07 5.21
CA ARG A 148 -8.32 -5.60 5.57
C ARG A 148 -8.29 -5.07 6.99
N ALA A 149 -7.11 -5.10 7.58
CA ALA A 149 -6.75 -4.44 8.82
C ALA A 149 -5.25 -4.12 8.80
N ALA A 150 -4.81 -3.21 9.66
CA ALA A 150 -3.39 -2.93 9.88
C ALA A 150 -3.00 -3.39 11.29
N VAL A 151 -1.82 -3.99 11.41
CA VAL A 151 -1.20 -4.36 12.68
C VAL A 151 0.11 -3.58 12.79
N ALA A 152 0.24 -2.78 13.84
CA ALA A 152 1.44 -2.00 14.13
C ALA A 152 2.51 -2.86 14.83
N PRO A 153 3.78 -2.40 14.90
CA PRO A 153 4.88 -3.17 15.51
C PRO A 153 4.68 -3.53 16.99
N ASP A 154 3.87 -2.75 17.71
CA ASP A 154 3.49 -2.99 19.10
C ASP A 154 2.29 -3.95 19.26
N GLY A 155 1.80 -4.50 18.15
CA GLY A 155 0.64 -5.39 18.09
C GLY A 155 -0.71 -4.67 17.99
N THR A 156 -0.74 -3.33 18.04
CA THR A 156 -1.98 -2.56 17.96
C THR A 156 -2.65 -2.75 16.60
N VAL A 157 -3.95 -3.02 16.61
CA VAL A 157 -4.75 -3.26 15.40
C VAL A 157 -5.65 -2.08 15.11
N SER A 158 -5.73 -1.68 13.84
CA SER A 158 -6.62 -0.65 13.34
C SER A 158 -7.32 -1.08 12.04
N PRO A 159 -8.44 -0.45 11.65
CA PRO A 159 -9.19 -0.82 10.44
C PRO A 159 -8.34 -0.76 9.15
N CYS A 160 -7.36 0.15 9.07
CA CYS A 160 -6.37 0.20 8.01
C CYS A 160 -5.19 1.12 8.39
N VAL A 161 -4.20 1.19 7.52
CA VAL A 161 -2.98 2.03 7.68
C VAL A 161 -3.27 3.53 7.69
N PHE A 162 -4.44 3.95 7.18
CA PHE A 162 -4.89 5.34 7.20
C PHE A 162 -5.83 5.64 8.35
N SER A 163 -6.15 4.69 9.22
CA SER A 163 -7.06 4.88 10.35
C SER A 163 -6.42 4.43 11.67
N THR A 164 -5.11 4.68 11.82
CA THR A 164 -4.30 4.16 12.94
C THR A 164 -4.68 4.74 14.30
N TRP A 165 -5.38 5.89 14.33
CA TRP A 165 -5.93 6.47 15.55
C TRP A 165 -7.14 5.68 16.09
N MET A 166 -7.80 4.91 15.22
CA MET A 166 -8.94 4.06 15.58
C MET A 166 -8.42 2.69 16.01
N GLN A 167 -7.85 2.62 17.20
CA GLN A 167 -7.37 1.37 17.77
C GLN A 167 -8.55 0.45 18.09
N THR A 168 -8.43 -0.82 17.71
CA THR A 168 -9.52 -1.81 17.80
C THR A 168 -9.16 -3.04 18.64
N GLY A 169 -7.94 -3.06 19.17
CA GLY A 169 -7.39 -4.14 20.01
C GLY A 169 -5.89 -4.33 19.81
N ASN A 170 -5.30 -5.31 20.48
CA ASN A 170 -3.89 -5.67 20.35
C ASN A 170 -3.71 -7.20 20.21
N VAL A 171 -2.92 -7.65 19.22
CA VAL A 171 -2.70 -9.09 18.96
C VAL A 171 -1.88 -9.80 20.03
N HIS A 172 -1.18 -9.06 20.91
CA HIS A 172 -0.50 -9.61 22.07
C HIS A 172 -1.46 -9.95 23.21
N GLU A 173 -2.67 -9.38 23.21
CA GLU A 173 -3.66 -9.54 24.27
C GLU A 173 -4.82 -10.45 23.85
N GLN A 174 -5.21 -10.40 22.57
CA GLN A 174 -6.36 -11.14 22.06
C GLN A 174 -6.10 -11.70 20.64
N PRO A 175 -6.69 -12.86 20.28
CA PRO A 175 -6.55 -13.41 18.94
C PRO A 175 -7.02 -12.42 17.87
N LEU A 176 -6.27 -12.32 16.76
CA LEU A 176 -6.60 -11.40 15.67
C LEU A 176 -8.03 -11.57 15.16
N ALA A 177 -8.52 -12.81 15.04
CA ALA A 177 -9.90 -13.08 14.63
C ALA A 177 -10.94 -12.44 15.56
N ALA A 178 -10.69 -12.44 16.88
CA ALA A 178 -11.56 -11.82 17.86
C ALA A 178 -11.54 -10.28 17.75
N ILE A 179 -10.38 -9.68 17.48
CA ILE A 179 -10.26 -8.24 17.19
C ILE A 179 -11.10 -7.87 15.97
N LEU A 180 -10.91 -8.59 14.85
CA LEU A 180 -11.52 -8.27 13.57
C LEU A 180 -13.05 -8.43 13.54
N ALA A 181 -13.57 -9.36 14.36
CA ALA A 181 -15.01 -9.59 14.54
C ALA A 181 -15.60 -8.81 15.73
N GLY A 182 -14.74 -8.20 16.56
CA GLY A 182 -15.11 -7.57 17.82
C GLY A 182 -15.90 -6.27 17.68
N PRO A 183 -16.52 -5.82 18.78
CA PRO A 183 -17.34 -4.62 18.80
C PRO A 183 -16.55 -3.36 18.40
N ASP A 184 -15.29 -3.24 18.81
CA ASP A 184 -14.46 -2.05 18.50
C ASP A 184 -14.20 -1.90 16.99
N MET A 185 -13.94 -3.00 16.29
CA MET A 185 -13.81 -3.00 14.83
C MET A 185 -15.14 -2.67 14.14
N GLN A 186 -16.27 -3.14 14.68
CA GLN A 186 -17.60 -2.80 14.16
C GLN A 186 -17.92 -1.32 14.35
N GLN A 187 -17.63 -0.78 15.53
CA GLN A 187 -17.81 0.63 15.86
C GLN A 187 -16.94 1.51 14.96
N ALA A 188 -15.65 1.17 14.79
CA ALA A 188 -14.77 1.90 13.91
C ALA A 188 -15.26 1.89 12.45
N ARG A 189 -15.73 0.75 11.93
CA ARG A 189 -16.34 0.69 10.59
C ARG A 189 -17.58 1.58 10.47
N HIS A 190 -18.42 1.62 11.51
CA HIS A 190 -19.63 2.45 11.52
C HIS A 190 -19.25 3.94 11.48
N GLU A 191 -18.32 4.38 12.32
CA GLU A 191 -17.82 5.77 12.33
C GLU A 191 -17.20 6.18 11.00
N ILE A 192 -16.35 5.32 10.42
CA ILE A 192 -15.73 5.57 9.12
C ILE A 192 -16.78 5.73 8.03
N ARG A 193 -17.83 4.91 8.04
CA ARG A 193 -18.90 4.98 7.05
C ARG A 193 -19.79 6.20 7.24
N ALA A 194 -20.06 6.57 8.49
CA ALA A 194 -20.87 7.73 8.84
C ALA A 194 -20.15 9.06 8.54
N GLY A 195 -18.83 9.08 8.72
CA GLY A 195 -17.98 10.26 8.50
C GLY A 195 -17.46 10.41 7.07
N GLN A 196 -17.93 9.62 6.10
CA GLN A 196 -17.51 9.78 4.72
C GLN A 196 -18.00 11.11 4.15
N ASP A 197 -17.10 11.86 3.54
CA ASP A 197 -17.46 13.00 2.72
C ASP A 197 -18.07 12.50 1.39
N PRO A 198 -19.34 12.84 1.08
CA PRO A 198 -20.00 12.45 -0.18
C PRO A 198 -19.26 12.94 -1.43
N ASP A 199 -18.54 14.07 -1.32
CA ASP A 199 -17.78 14.69 -2.39
C ASP A 199 -16.36 14.10 -2.53
N ASN A 200 -16.00 13.19 -1.61
CA ASN A 200 -14.76 12.45 -1.60
C ASN A 200 -15.01 10.95 -1.87
N PRO A 201 -15.32 10.56 -3.12
CA PRO A 201 -15.69 9.19 -3.43
C PRO A 201 -14.55 8.22 -3.06
N PRO A 202 -14.88 6.96 -2.74
CA PRO A 202 -13.89 5.92 -2.51
C PRO A 202 -12.88 5.91 -3.66
N ASN A 203 -11.59 5.88 -3.35
CA ASN A 203 -10.55 5.78 -4.38
C ASN A 203 -10.89 4.59 -5.30
N PRO A 204 -10.97 4.79 -6.64
CA PRO A 204 -11.29 3.71 -7.58
C PRO A 204 -10.28 2.55 -7.53
N ILE A 205 -9.10 2.76 -6.95
CA ILE A 205 -8.09 1.74 -6.73
C ILE A 205 -8.26 1.16 -5.31
N PRO A 206 -8.46 -0.16 -5.18
CA PRO A 206 -8.47 -0.81 -3.88
C PRO A 206 -7.18 -0.49 -3.12
N CYS A 207 -7.26 0.07 -1.91
CA CYS A 207 -6.08 0.28 -1.04
C CYS A 207 -5.52 -1.05 -0.47
N GLY A 208 -5.37 -2.07 -1.32
CA GLY A 208 -4.80 -3.37 -1.01
C GLY A 208 -3.76 -3.76 -2.06
N PRO A 209 -3.00 -4.84 -1.85
CA PRO A 209 -2.28 -5.46 -2.95
C PRO A 209 -3.29 -5.81 -4.04
N ASP A 210 -2.94 -5.60 -5.31
CA ASP A 210 -3.75 -6.08 -6.43
C ASP A 210 -3.75 -7.61 -6.36
N TYR A 211 -4.70 -8.18 -5.63
CA TYR A 211 -5.11 -9.54 -5.87
C TYR A 211 -5.60 -9.56 -7.33
N ASP A 212 -5.26 -10.59 -8.09
CA ASP A 212 -5.86 -10.84 -9.41
C ASP A 212 -7.35 -11.23 -9.24
N SER A 213 -8.06 -10.52 -8.37
CA SER A 213 -9.47 -10.63 -8.15
C SER A 213 -10.15 -9.95 -9.33
N CYS A 214 -10.45 -10.73 -10.37
CA CYS A 214 -11.75 -10.54 -11.02
C CYS A 214 -12.80 -10.77 -9.92
N THR A 215 -13.06 -9.75 -9.11
CA THR A 215 -14.23 -9.71 -8.24
C THR A 215 -15.34 -9.24 -9.16
N PRO A 216 -16.35 -10.06 -9.49
CA PRO A 216 -17.46 -9.62 -10.31
C PRO A 216 -18.08 -8.37 -9.68
N GLY A 217 -18.18 -7.28 -10.44
CA GLY A 217 -18.89 -6.06 -10.02
C GLY A 217 -18.09 -4.97 -9.30
N GLY A 218 -16.80 -5.16 -9.00
CA GLY A 218 -15.95 -4.08 -8.48
C GLY A 218 -15.14 -3.40 -9.58
N PRO A 219 -15.08 -2.06 -9.70
CA PRO A 219 -14.04 -1.40 -10.52
C PRO A 219 -12.66 -1.87 -10.02
N PRO A 220 -11.72 -2.29 -10.89
CA PRO A 220 -11.64 -2.18 -12.35
C PRO A 220 -12.01 -3.46 -13.13
N SER A 221 -12.80 -4.38 -12.56
CA SER A 221 -13.05 -5.69 -13.18
C SER A 221 -13.85 -5.59 -14.50
N GLY A 222 -13.32 -6.24 -15.55
CA GLY A 222 -14.00 -6.46 -16.83
C GLY A 222 -14.96 -7.66 -16.84
N CYS A 223 -15.19 -8.30 -15.70
CA CYS A 223 -16.01 -9.51 -15.57
C CYS A 223 -17.50 -9.17 -15.34
N SER A 224 -18.40 -9.72 -16.17
CA SER A 224 -19.88 -9.70 -16.00
C SER A 224 -20.37 -10.98 -15.29
N PRO A 225 -21.53 -10.97 -14.57
CA PRO A 225 -22.53 -9.90 -14.49
C PRO A 225 -22.25 -8.89 -13.37
N ARG A 226 -22.78 -7.68 -13.56
CA ARG A 226 -22.80 -6.60 -12.57
C ARG A 226 -24.14 -6.69 -11.83
N ASN A 227 -24.11 -6.97 -10.53
CA ASN A 227 -25.30 -6.85 -9.67
C ASN A 227 -25.37 -5.45 -9.07
#